data_AF-A0A6V7UIL7-F1
#
_entry.id   AF-A0A6V7UIL7-F1
#
_cell.length_a   1.000
_cell.length_b   1.000
_cell.length_c   1.000
_cell.angle_alpha   90.00
_cell.angle_beta   90.00
_cell.angle_gamma   90.00
#
_symmetry.space_group_name_H-M   'P 1'
#
loop_
_entity.id
_entity.type
_entity.pdbx_description
1 polymer ?
#
loop_
_entity_poly.entity_id
_entity_poly.type
_entity_poly.pdbx_seq_one_letter_code
_entity_poly.pdbx_strand_id
1 'polypeptide(L)'
;MVDFILVCNNSMLFHQKISFAHYSLPWRLLKTERLINNLYWFQRDGFLFPKGAKLFYNTLIPSRGRLIKYGVIDTEDFEADLLDWPKLYIAGRLHKPVLNVLVWPNDQNLGQEPNRPIWQAINDNRWMAVQAALLLLPEKFSVKEFLHKIVGLSYKGDVRMGWAEDSRKIDKLVEGANEQLRMLYIPLLKNDKQILVENDEMIEQDNSIQTVFHRLQMLPYFVQRGLCNSYYPSRRFRRYNTNLDIEELIYHISHRYDVPERLDLVLQKIVGHSSKHQSIKNAFTAGISRSFKYIWPKLIKGILRK
;
A
#
# COMPACT_ATOMS: atom_id res chain seq x y z
N MET A 1 10.33 1.66 -19.20
CA MET A 1 8.91 2.06 -19.07
C MET A 1 8.77 2.80 -17.75
N VAL A 2 8.02 3.89 -17.71
CA VAL A 2 7.81 4.70 -16.49
C VAL A 2 6.41 4.44 -15.93
N ASP A 3 6.31 4.25 -14.62
CA ASP A 3 5.06 3.94 -13.93
C ASP A 3 4.56 5.16 -13.14
N PHE A 4 3.32 5.59 -13.40
CA PHE A 4 2.66 6.70 -12.73
C PHE A 4 1.45 6.24 -11.93
N ILE A 5 1.14 6.97 -10.86
CA ILE A 5 -0.15 6.91 -10.17
C ILE A 5 -0.74 8.32 -10.25
N LEU A 6 -1.94 8.43 -10.81
CA LEU A 6 -2.67 9.66 -10.99
C LEU A 6 -3.82 9.66 -9.98
N VAL A 7 -3.74 10.58 -9.03
CA VAL A 7 -4.80 10.82 -8.05
C VAL A 7 -5.69 11.93 -8.59
N CYS A 8 -6.99 11.66 -8.70
CA CYS A 8 -7.95 12.60 -9.26
C CYS A 8 -9.20 12.70 -8.38
N ASN A 9 -9.87 13.86 -8.38
CA ASN A 9 -11.09 14.04 -7.60
C ASN A 9 -12.26 13.17 -8.09
N ASN A 10 -12.26 12.82 -9.39
CA ASN A 10 -13.30 12.00 -9.98
C ASN A 10 -12.73 11.21 -11.18
N SER A 11 -12.53 9.92 -10.96
CA SER A 11 -11.99 8.98 -11.94
C SER A 11 -12.94 8.75 -13.12
N MET A 12 -14.25 8.85 -12.91
CA MET A 12 -15.23 8.78 -14.00
C MET A 12 -15.04 9.95 -14.98
N LEU A 13 -14.93 11.19 -14.48
CA LEU A 13 -14.64 12.36 -15.31
C LEU A 13 -13.25 12.29 -15.96
N PHE A 14 -12.25 11.73 -15.27
CA PHE A 14 -10.95 11.48 -15.86
C PHE A 14 -11.07 10.52 -17.06
N HIS A 15 -11.78 9.41 -16.90
CA HIS A 15 -11.97 8.40 -17.94
C HIS A 15 -12.73 8.94 -19.17
N GLN A 16 -13.60 9.94 -19.00
CA GLN A 16 -14.28 10.65 -20.10
C GLN A 16 -13.34 11.51 -20.95
N LYS A 17 -12.29 12.09 -20.34
CA LYS A 17 -11.42 13.07 -21.01
C LYS A 17 -10.21 12.45 -21.71
N ILE A 18 -9.77 11.27 -21.30
CA ILE A 18 -8.58 10.64 -21.88
C ILE A 18 -8.86 9.95 -23.21
N SER A 19 -7.83 9.84 -24.04
CA SER A 19 -7.92 9.14 -25.32
C SER A 19 -8.31 7.67 -25.15
N PHE A 20 -9.36 7.24 -25.85
CA PHE A 20 -9.79 5.84 -25.87
C PHE A 20 -8.72 4.88 -26.41
N ALA A 21 -7.73 5.39 -27.17
CA ALA A 21 -6.61 4.58 -27.65
C ALA A 21 -5.73 4.02 -26.52
N HIS A 22 -5.81 4.62 -25.32
CA HIS A 22 -5.02 4.17 -24.18
C HIS A 22 -5.54 2.84 -23.60
N TYR A 23 -6.84 2.58 -23.70
CA TYR A 23 -7.43 1.35 -23.20
C TYR A 23 -7.12 0.15 -24.10
N SER A 24 -7.07 -1.04 -23.50
CA SER A 24 -6.87 -2.29 -24.24
C SER A 24 -8.06 -2.61 -25.16
N LEU A 25 -7.86 -3.51 -26.13
CA LEU A 25 -8.85 -3.80 -27.18
C LEU A 25 -10.25 -4.16 -26.63
N PRO A 26 -10.42 -5.01 -25.60
CA PRO A 26 -11.75 -5.30 -25.03
C PRO A 26 -12.52 -4.03 -24.60
N TRP A 27 -11.84 -3.07 -23.99
CA TRP A 27 -12.44 -1.80 -23.57
C TRP A 27 -12.71 -0.86 -24.74
N ARG A 28 -11.96 -0.96 -25.84
CA ARG A 28 -12.20 -0.14 -27.04
C ARG A 28 -13.39 -0.64 -27.87
N LEU A 29 -13.68 -1.94 -27.83
CA LEU A 29 -14.77 -2.56 -28.60
C LEU A 29 -16.15 -2.35 -27.97
N LEU A 30 -16.24 -2.06 -26.68
CA LEU A 30 -17.49 -1.84 -25.93
C LEU A 30 -18.00 -0.37 -26.01
N LYS A 31 -17.70 0.33 -27.11
CA LYS A 31 -17.75 1.80 -27.30
C LYS A 31 -19.17 2.41 -27.18
N THR A 32 -19.61 2.70 -25.95
CA THR A 32 -20.90 3.38 -25.63
C THR A 32 -20.75 4.26 -24.38
N GLU A 33 -21.65 5.21 -24.10
CA GLU A 33 -21.67 5.96 -22.81
C GLU A 33 -21.73 5.03 -21.59
N ARG A 34 -22.36 3.86 -21.76
CA ARG A 34 -22.36 2.76 -20.77
C ARG A 34 -20.94 2.28 -20.41
N LEU A 35 -19.94 2.48 -21.27
CA LEU A 35 -18.55 2.09 -21.05
C LEU A 35 -17.89 2.85 -19.88
N ILE A 36 -18.07 4.16 -19.80
CA ILE A 36 -17.44 4.97 -18.74
C ILE A 36 -17.99 4.55 -17.37
N ASN A 37 -19.30 4.35 -17.29
CA ASN A 37 -19.94 3.82 -16.09
C ASN A 37 -19.39 2.42 -15.79
N ASN A 38 -19.31 1.52 -16.77
CA ASN A 38 -18.76 0.18 -16.59
C ASN A 38 -17.28 0.19 -16.16
N LEU A 39 -16.46 1.10 -16.68
CA LEU A 39 -15.06 1.29 -16.31
C LEU A 39 -14.93 1.79 -14.88
N TYR A 40 -15.73 2.79 -14.51
CA TYR A 40 -15.78 3.33 -13.15
C TYR A 40 -16.22 2.26 -12.14
N TRP A 41 -17.29 1.52 -12.45
CA TRP A 41 -17.73 0.37 -11.64
C TRP A 41 -16.67 -0.73 -11.58
N PHE A 42 -16.05 -1.07 -12.72
CA PHE A 42 -14.96 -2.04 -12.76
C PHE A 42 -13.77 -1.61 -11.91
N GLN A 43 -13.40 -0.33 -11.95
CA GLN A 43 -12.34 0.24 -11.12
C GLN A 43 -12.67 0.08 -9.64
N ARG A 44 -13.80 0.63 -9.18
CA ARG A 44 -14.15 0.72 -7.75
C ARG A 44 -14.71 -0.58 -7.19
N ASP A 45 -15.89 -0.98 -7.63
CA ASP A 45 -16.70 -2.04 -7.03
C ASP A 45 -17.38 -2.90 -8.11
N GLY A 46 -16.56 -3.65 -8.85
CA GLY A 46 -17.08 -4.50 -9.91
C GLY A 46 -18.06 -5.54 -9.36
N PHE A 47 -19.33 -5.46 -9.72
CA PHE A 47 -20.34 -6.47 -9.35
C PHE A 47 -19.94 -7.89 -9.82
N LEU A 48 -19.24 -7.97 -10.95
CA LEU A 48 -18.72 -9.21 -11.55
C LEU A 48 -17.24 -9.47 -11.23
N PHE A 49 -16.55 -8.57 -10.53
CA PHE A 49 -15.10 -8.63 -10.34
C PHE A 49 -14.67 -8.47 -8.88
N PRO A 50 -13.61 -9.17 -8.46
CA PRO A 50 -13.07 -9.05 -7.11
C PRO A 50 -12.76 -7.59 -6.71
N LYS A 51 -13.05 -7.18 -5.47
CA LYS A 51 -12.72 -5.84 -4.92
C LYS A 51 -11.20 -5.62 -4.78
N GLY A 52 -10.59 -5.09 -5.84
CA GLY A 52 -9.17 -4.71 -5.91
C GLY A 52 -8.83 -3.46 -5.09
N ALA A 53 -7.79 -2.74 -5.51
CA ALA A 53 -7.27 -1.52 -4.87
C ALA A 53 -7.86 -0.24 -5.46
N LYS A 54 -9.02 -0.34 -6.13
CA LYS A 54 -9.73 0.78 -6.79
C LYS A 54 -8.89 1.58 -7.80
N LEU A 55 -7.85 0.94 -8.34
CA LEU A 55 -6.99 1.46 -9.40
C LEU A 55 -7.37 0.89 -10.76
N PHE A 56 -7.43 1.78 -11.75
CA PHE A 56 -7.48 1.38 -13.16
C PHE A 56 -6.13 1.65 -13.84
N TYR A 57 -5.49 0.61 -14.38
CA TYR A 57 -4.19 0.74 -15.05
C TYR A 57 -4.32 0.71 -16.57
N ASN A 58 -3.75 1.73 -17.21
CA ASN A 58 -3.39 1.73 -18.63
C ASN A 58 -1.89 1.47 -18.76
N THR A 59 -1.49 0.59 -19.69
CA THR A 59 -0.09 0.15 -19.86
C THR A 59 0.33 0.15 -21.32
N LEU A 60 1.64 0.21 -21.54
CA LEU A 60 2.28 0.26 -22.86
C LEU A 60 1.80 1.45 -23.70
N ILE A 61 1.63 2.61 -23.06
CA ILE A 61 1.21 3.85 -23.72
C ILE A 61 2.45 4.58 -24.24
N PRO A 62 2.59 4.79 -25.56
CA PRO A 62 3.68 5.60 -26.10
C PRO A 62 3.48 7.07 -25.71
N SER A 63 4.49 7.68 -25.11
CA SER A 63 4.51 9.11 -24.77
C SER A 63 5.94 9.63 -24.79
N ARG A 64 6.21 10.67 -25.59
CA ARG A 64 7.52 11.35 -25.70
C ARG A 64 8.70 10.38 -25.85
N GLY A 65 8.60 9.42 -26.77
CA GLY A 65 9.67 8.43 -27.05
C GLY A 65 9.85 7.35 -25.98
N ARG A 66 8.98 7.28 -24.96
CA ARG A 66 9.00 6.25 -23.91
C ARG A 66 7.66 5.55 -23.80
N LEU A 67 7.68 4.32 -23.30
CA LEU A 67 6.47 3.65 -22.86
C LEU A 67 6.16 4.05 -21.42
N ILE A 68 4.91 4.40 -21.17
CA ILE A 68 4.40 4.68 -19.84
C ILE A 68 3.29 3.70 -19.45
N LYS A 69 3.14 3.52 -18.15
CA LYS A 69 2.00 2.90 -17.51
C LYS A 69 1.49 3.89 -16.46
N TYR A 70 0.19 4.06 -16.36
CA TYR A 70 -0.40 4.91 -15.32
C TYR A 70 -1.62 4.24 -14.71
N GLY A 71 -1.71 4.31 -13.38
CA GLY A 71 -2.89 3.94 -12.60
C GLY A 71 -3.70 5.18 -12.25
N VAL A 72 -5.02 5.09 -12.29
CA VAL A 72 -5.93 6.18 -11.89
C VAL A 72 -6.69 5.74 -10.65
N ILE A 73 -6.78 6.61 -9.65
CA ILE A 73 -7.48 6.40 -8.38
C ILE A 73 -8.17 7.70 -7.94
N ASP A 74 -9.33 7.56 -7.29
CA ASP A 74 -10.03 8.70 -6.67
C ASP A 74 -9.28 9.18 -5.42
N THR A 75 -9.24 10.50 -5.19
CA THR A 75 -8.58 11.10 -4.01
C THR A 75 -9.08 10.48 -2.70
N GLU A 76 -10.40 10.29 -2.57
CA GLU A 76 -11.01 9.67 -1.39
C GLU A 76 -10.50 8.24 -1.15
N ASP A 77 -10.38 7.42 -2.19
CA ASP A 77 -9.87 6.05 -2.05
C ASP A 77 -8.37 5.99 -1.79
N PHE A 78 -7.64 6.96 -2.36
CA PHE A 78 -6.23 7.13 -2.11
C PHE A 78 -6.00 7.44 -0.63
N GLU A 79 -6.68 8.46 -0.09
CA GLU A 79 -6.58 8.87 1.31
C GLU A 79 -7.05 7.77 2.26
N ALA A 80 -8.17 7.10 1.97
CA ALA A 80 -8.64 5.97 2.77
C ALA A 80 -7.61 4.82 2.80
N ASP A 81 -6.94 4.50 1.69
CA ASP A 81 -5.90 3.48 1.72
C ASP A 81 -4.67 3.92 2.52
N LEU A 82 -4.35 5.22 2.56
CA LEU A 82 -3.26 5.79 3.38
C LEU A 82 -3.56 5.77 4.87
N LEU A 83 -4.77 6.17 5.27
CA LEU A 83 -5.15 6.41 6.66
C LEU A 83 -5.69 5.15 7.36
N ASP A 84 -6.38 4.27 6.63
CA ASP A 84 -7.10 3.15 7.25
C ASP A 84 -6.53 1.76 6.90
N TRP A 85 -5.68 1.66 5.88
CA TRP A 85 -5.15 0.41 5.28
C TRP A 85 -6.19 -0.69 4.97
N PRO A 86 -7.34 -0.39 4.33
CA PRO A 86 -8.25 -1.42 3.84
C PRO A 86 -7.62 -2.37 2.81
N LYS A 87 -6.61 -1.90 2.05
CA LYS A 87 -5.95 -2.67 0.99
C LYS A 87 -4.42 -2.70 1.15
N LEU A 88 -3.82 -1.70 1.80
CA LEU A 88 -2.38 -1.53 1.93
C LEU A 88 -1.65 -1.61 0.57
N TYR A 89 -2.32 -1.14 -0.49
CA TYR A 89 -1.84 -1.29 -1.86
C TYR A 89 -1.09 -0.03 -2.32
N ILE A 90 -1.74 1.12 -2.19
CA ILE A 90 -1.13 2.43 -2.42
C ILE A 90 -0.32 2.85 -1.19
N ALA A 91 -0.88 2.69 0.01
CA ALA A 91 -0.16 2.94 1.26
C ALA A 91 1.18 2.21 1.29
N GLY A 92 1.16 0.90 0.97
CA GLY A 92 2.35 0.08 0.87
C GLY A 92 3.33 0.60 -0.18
N ARG A 93 2.86 1.14 -1.31
CA ARG A 93 3.74 1.76 -2.32
C ARG A 93 4.40 3.04 -1.80
N LEU A 94 3.69 3.83 -1.00
CA LEU A 94 4.14 5.10 -0.41
C LEU A 94 4.94 4.94 0.89
N HIS A 95 5.03 3.71 1.42
CA HIS A 95 6.07 3.34 2.40
C HIS A 95 7.49 3.28 1.79
N LYS A 96 7.60 3.42 0.47
CA LYS A 96 8.86 3.37 -0.26
C LYS A 96 9.10 4.70 -0.97
N PRO A 97 10.35 5.04 -1.29
CA PRO A 97 10.65 6.23 -2.07
C PRO A 97 9.83 6.28 -3.37
N VAL A 98 9.25 7.45 -3.61
CA VAL A 98 8.53 7.82 -4.83
C VAL A 98 9.00 9.18 -5.28
N LEU A 99 8.99 9.39 -6.59
CA LEU A 99 9.17 10.73 -7.15
C LEU A 99 7.79 11.39 -7.20
N ASN A 100 7.63 12.48 -6.46
CA ASN A 100 6.42 13.27 -6.48
C ASN A 100 6.46 14.20 -7.69
N VAL A 101 5.71 13.85 -8.73
CA VAL A 101 5.63 14.61 -10.00
C VAL A 101 4.45 15.58 -9.96
N LEU A 102 4.13 16.16 -8.80
CA LEU A 102 2.94 16.99 -8.65
C LEU A 102 3.01 18.20 -9.59
N VAL A 103 2.09 18.21 -10.55
CA VAL A 103 1.68 19.40 -11.31
C VAL A 103 0.23 19.63 -10.90
N TRP A 104 0.01 20.50 -9.92
CA TRP A 104 -1.33 21.07 -9.75
C TRP A 104 -1.48 22.19 -10.78
N PRO A 105 -2.64 22.32 -11.46
CA PRO A 105 -2.91 23.51 -12.24
C PRO A 105 -2.75 24.73 -11.31
N ASN A 106 -1.82 25.62 -11.65
CA ASN A 106 -1.46 26.85 -10.91
C ASN A 106 -0.54 26.72 -9.69
N ASP A 107 0.13 25.58 -9.47
CA ASP A 107 1.16 25.50 -8.43
C ASP A 107 2.52 26.01 -8.97
N GLN A 108 2.88 27.24 -8.60
CA GLN A 108 4.19 27.82 -8.93
C GLN A 108 5.32 27.26 -8.05
N ASN A 109 4.99 26.51 -6.99
CA ASN A 109 5.96 25.91 -6.06
C ASN A 109 6.16 24.42 -6.38
N LEU A 110 6.67 24.15 -7.59
CA LEU A 110 7.11 22.81 -7.97
C LEU A 110 8.23 22.34 -7.01
N GLY A 111 7.96 21.29 -6.23
CA GLY A 111 8.97 20.59 -5.45
C GLY A 111 9.07 20.93 -3.95
N GLN A 112 8.20 21.79 -3.41
CA GLN A 112 8.01 21.91 -1.96
C GLN A 112 6.92 20.92 -1.50
N GLU A 113 6.98 20.37 -0.29
CA GLU A 113 5.82 19.69 0.31
C GLU A 113 4.74 20.76 0.56
N PRO A 114 3.66 20.82 -0.25
CA PRO A 114 2.61 21.78 -0.01
C PRO A 114 1.85 21.35 1.25
N ASN A 115 1.54 22.33 2.11
CA ASN A 115 0.72 22.16 3.31
C ASN A 115 -0.73 21.80 2.92
N ARG A 116 -0.94 20.56 2.48
CA ARG A 116 -2.21 20.03 1.96
C ARG A 116 -2.57 18.72 2.65
N PRO A 117 -3.87 18.43 2.81
CA PRO A 117 -4.36 17.20 3.46
C PRO A 117 -3.70 15.91 2.94
N ILE A 118 -3.44 15.82 1.62
CA ILE A 118 -2.83 14.63 1.02
C ILE A 118 -1.39 14.34 1.49
N TRP A 119 -0.60 15.37 1.78
CA TRP A 119 0.77 15.21 2.24
C TRP A 119 0.84 14.81 3.70
N GLN A 120 -0.05 15.38 4.49
CA GLN A 120 -0.27 14.94 5.86
C GLN A 120 -0.66 13.45 5.88
N ALA A 121 -1.61 13.03 5.04
CA ALA A 121 -1.98 11.61 4.94
C ALA A 121 -0.82 10.69 4.52
N ILE A 122 0.09 11.15 3.66
CA ILE A 122 1.31 10.39 3.30
C ILE A 122 2.26 10.26 4.50
N ASN A 123 2.44 11.34 5.25
CA ASN A 123 3.31 11.36 6.42
C ASN A 123 2.72 10.52 7.57
N ASP A 124 1.41 10.61 7.80
CA ASP A 124 0.68 9.78 8.75
C ASP A 124 0.78 8.29 8.36
N ASN A 125 0.62 7.96 7.07
CA ASN A 125 0.81 6.60 6.57
C ASN A 125 2.22 6.06 6.85
N ARG A 126 3.26 6.89 6.72
CA ARG A 126 4.64 6.49 7.04
C ARG A 126 4.82 6.31 8.55
N TRP A 127 4.25 7.19 9.36
CA TRP A 127 4.28 7.08 10.80
C TRP A 127 3.61 5.79 11.29
N MET A 128 2.42 5.45 10.77
CA MET A 128 1.75 4.18 11.06
C MET A 128 2.57 2.97 10.60
N ALA A 129 3.34 3.09 9.52
CA ALA A 129 4.29 2.06 9.11
C ALA A 129 5.42 1.86 10.12
N VAL A 130 5.94 2.95 10.70
CA VAL A 130 6.92 2.88 11.81
C VAL A 130 6.34 2.12 12.98
N GLN A 131 5.13 2.46 13.42
CA GLN A 131 4.48 1.79 14.55
C GLN A 131 4.24 0.29 14.29
N ALA A 132 3.77 -0.06 13.09
CA ALA A 132 3.62 -1.45 12.69
C ALA A 132 4.95 -2.21 12.61
N ALA A 133 6.02 -1.59 12.11
CA ALA A 133 7.33 -2.22 12.02
C ALA A 133 7.94 -2.48 13.40
N LEU A 134 7.83 -1.51 14.32
CA LEU A 134 8.33 -1.60 15.69
C LEU A 134 7.66 -2.73 16.48
N LEU A 135 6.33 -2.88 16.35
CA LEU A 135 5.57 -4.01 16.92
C LEU A 135 5.99 -5.38 16.35
N LEU A 136 6.68 -5.43 15.20
CA LEU A 136 7.13 -6.65 14.54
C LEU A 136 8.64 -6.89 14.67
N LEU A 137 9.36 -5.99 15.35
CA LEU A 137 10.78 -6.07 15.62
C LEU A 137 11.01 -6.45 17.09
N PRO A 138 12.13 -7.10 17.40
CA PRO A 138 12.51 -7.36 18.79
C PRO A 138 12.86 -6.06 19.54
N GLU A 139 13.20 -6.17 20.82
CA GLU A 139 13.66 -5.05 21.66
C GLU A 139 14.90 -4.34 21.10
N LYS A 140 15.87 -5.11 20.57
CA LYS A 140 17.09 -4.58 19.94
C LYS A 140 17.17 -4.98 18.47
N PHE A 141 17.35 -3.99 17.60
CA PHE A 141 17.45 -4.21 16.16
C PHE A 141 18.31 -3.14 15.49
N SER A 142 18.83 -3.47 14.31
CA SER A 142 19.59 -2.53 13.49
C SER A 142 18.70 -1.64 12.62
N VAL A 143 19.21 -0.49 12.19
CA VAL A 143 18.56 0.36 11.17
C VAL A 143 18.26 -0.43 9.90
N LYS A 144 19.16 -1.34 9.50
CA LYS A 144 18.94 -2.21 8.34
C LYS A 144 17.70 -3.09 8.55
N GLU A 145 17.58 -3.77 9.69
CA GLU A 145 16.41 -4.61 10.00
C GLU A 145 15.12 -3.80 10.04
N PHE A 146 15.17 -2.58 10.59
CA PHE A 146 14.04 -1.65 10.59
C PHE A 146 13.59 -1.29 9.17
N LEU A 147 14.51 -0.87 8.30
CA LEU A 147 14.18 -0.53 6.91
C LEU A 147 13.68 -1.74 6.11
N HIS A 148 14.25 -2.93 6.33
CA HIS A 148 13.73 -4.17 5.77
C HIS A 148 12.31 -4.46 6.25
N LYS A 149 12.02 -4.24 7.53
CA LYS A 149 10.68 -4.45 8.09
C LYS A 149 9.66 -3.52 7.44
N ILE A 150 9.95 -2.22 7.37
CA ILE A 150 9.11 -1.21 6.72
C ILE A 150 8.78 -1.59 5.27
N VAL A 151 9.82 -1.88 4.46
CA VAL A 151 9.62 -2.26 3.07
C VAL A 151 8.80 -3.57 2.97
N GLY A 152 9.08 -4.52 3.86
CA GLY A 152 8.46 -5.83 3.92
C GLY A 152 6.96 -5.83 4.24
N LEU A 153 6.45 -4.82 4.97
CA LEU A 153 5.01 -4.70 5.32
C LEU A 153 4.08 -4.85 4.12
N SER A 154 4.51 -4.37 2.96
CA SER A 154 3.73 -4.35 1.72
C SER A 154 4.05 -5.48 0.73
N TYR A 155 5.02 -6.34 1.06
CA TYR A 155 5.44 -7.48 0.24
C TYR A 155 5.06 -8.82 0.86
N LYS A 156 5.04 -8.92 2.19
CA LYS A 156 4.65 -10.15 2.87
C LYS A 156 3.16 -10.41 2.64
N GLY A 157 2.84 -11.59 2.10
CA GLY A 157 1.49 -11.94 1.64
C GLY A 157 1.15 -11.49 0.21
N ASP A 158 1.98 -10.67 -0.46
CA ASP A 158 1.77 -10.30 -1.86
C ASP A 158 1.93 -11.53 -2.75
N VAL A 159 0.81 -11.97 -3.35
CA VAL A 159 0.79 -13.19 -4.19
C VAL A 159 1.80 -13.14 -5.33
N ARG A 160 2.17 -11.94 -5.82
CA ARG A 160 3.13 -11.77 -6.92
C ARG A 160 4.54 -12.18 -6.51
N MET A 161 4.88 -12.19 -5.22
CA MET A 161 6.18 -12.67 -4.72
C MET A 161 6.38 -14.17 -4.99
N GLY A 162 5.30 -14.95 -5.14
CA GLY A 162 5.40 -16.39 -5.43
C GLY A 162 5.60 -16.73 -6.90
N TRP A 163 5.18 -15.86 -7.83
CA TRP A 163 5.15 -16.19 -9.26
C TRP A 163 5.66 -15.10 -10.22
N ALA A 164 5.84 -13.85 -9.79
CA ALA A 164 6.18 -12.74 -10.68
C ALA A 164 7.32 -11.81 -10.20
N GLU A 165 7.55 -11.68 -8.90
CA GLU A 165 8.59 -10.82 -8.34
C GLU A 165 9.82 -11.64 -7.90
N ASP A 166 10.95 -10.97 -7.74
CA ASP A 166 12.23 -11.55 -7.30
C ASP A 166 12.17 -11.85 -5.79
N SER A 167 12.63 -13.02 -5.34
CA SER A 167 12.63 -13.37 -3.91
C SER A 167 13.49 -12.42 -3.07
N ARG A 168 14.56 -11.86 -3.67
CA ARG A 168 15.45 -10.85 -3.06
C ARG A 168 14.98 -9.42 -3.33
N LYS A 169 13.71 -9.22 -3.70
CA LYS A 169 13.18 -7.89 -4.07
C LYS A 169 13.32 -6.89 -2.93
N ILE A 170 13.06 -7.31 -1.69
CA ILE A 170 13.13 -6.46 -0.50
C ILE A 170 14.59 -6.01 -0.30
N ASP A 171 15.53 -6.96 -0.24
CA ASP A 171 16.96 -6.69 -0.03
C ASP A 171 17.50 -5.70 -1.08
N LYS A 172 17.24 -5.97 -2.36
CA LYS A 172 17.69 -5.10 -3.46
C LYS A 172 17.10 -3.70 -3.39
N LEU A 173 15.88 -3.56 -2.87
CA LEU A 173 15.24 -2.26 -2.73
C LEU A 173 15.85 -1.49 -1.57
N VAL A 174 16.06 -2.13 -0.43
CA VAL A 174 16.67 -1.49 0.74
C VAL A 174 18.11 -1.10 0.45
N GLU A 175 18.88 -1.95 -0.23
CA GLU A 175 20.26 -1.64 -0.64
C GLU A 175 20.28 -0.52 -1.69
N GLY A 176 19.46 -0.62 -2.74
CA GLY A 176 19.47 0.32 -3.85
C GLY A 176 18.84 1.69 -3.54
N ALA A 177 18.06 1.81 -2.46
CA ALA A 177 17.42 3.05 -2.04
C ALA A 177 17.67 3.38 -0.56
N ASN A 178 18.81 2.94 -0.01
CA ASN A 178 19.11 3.03 1.42
C ASN A 178 19.06 4.47 1.92
N GLU A 179 19.72 5.38 1.22
CA GLU A 179 19.80 6.80 1.59
C GLU A 179 18.41 7.44 1.61
N GLN A 180 17.60 7.23 0.57
CA GLN A 180 16.26 7.79 0.51
C GLN A 180 15.35 7.20 1.60
N LEU A 181 15.48 5.90 1.88
CA LEU A 181 14.75 5.27 2.99
C LEU A 181 15.16 5.84 4.35
N ARG A 182 16.47 6.06 4.57
CA ARG A 182 16.96 6.72 5.80
C ARG A 182 16.41 8.13 5.94
N MET A 183 16.43 8.92 4.86
CA MET A 183 15.85 10.27 4.86
C MET A 183 14.37 10.28 5.22
N LEU A 184 13.60 9.28 4.77
CA LEU A 184 12.18 9.16 5.09
C LEU A 184 11.92 8.74 6.54
N TYR A 185 12.70 7.79 7.07
CA TYR A 185 12.31 7.05 8.27
C TYR A 185 13.14 7.32 9.51
N ILE A 186 14.41 7.72 9.39
CA ILE A 186 15.24 8.04 10.56
C ILE A 186 14.68 9.25 11.34
N PRO A 187 14.21 10.34 10.69
CA PRO A 187 13.60 11.44 11.43
C PRO A 187 12.34 11.02 12.18
N LEU A 188 11.50 10.16 11.57
CA LEU A 188 10.29 9.65 12.21
C LEU A 188 10.64 8.77 13.41
N LEU A 189 11.60 7.87 13.24
CA LEU A 189 12.09 6.99 14.30
C LEU A 189 12.65 7.79 15.49
N LYS A 190 13.45 8.83 15.23
CA LYS A 190 14.00 9.72 16.28
C LYS A 190 12.94 10.56 17.01
N ASN A 191 11.77 10.76 16.40
CA ASN A 191 10.65 11.47 17.02
C ASN A 191 9.79 10.55 17.92
N ASP A 192 10.02 9.25 17.88
CA ASP A 192 9.33 8.28 18.75
C ASP A 192 9.92 8.31 20.17
N LYS A 193 9.11 8.71 21.14
CA LYS A 193 9.55 8.87 22.53
C LYS A 193 9.82 7.55 23.26
N GLN A 194 9.42 6.41 22.68
CA GLN A 194 9.59 5.09 23.27
C GLN A 194 10.80 4.34 22.68
N ILE A 195 11.66 5.04 21.96
CA ILE A 195 12.89 4.49 21.36
C ILE A 195 14.11 5.12 22.04
N LEU A 196 15.05 4.26 22.42
CA LEU A 196 16.40 4.61 22.83
C LEU A 196 17.36 4.28 21.68
N VAL A 197 18.00 5.31 21.13
CA VAL A 197 19.04 5.11 20.11
C VAL A 197 20.37 4.86 20.83
N GLU A 198 20.86 3.63 20.83
CA GLU A 198 22.18 3.28 21.41
C GLU A 198 23.31 3.89 20.57
N ASN A 199 23.20 3.80 19.23
CA ASN A 199 24.08 4.48 18.26
C ASN A 199 23.35 4.63 16.91
N ASP A 200 23.98 5.26 15.92
CA ASP A 200 23.34 5.54 14.62
C ASP A 200 22.88 4.30 13.81
N GLU A 201 23.28 3.09 14.22
CA GLU A 201 22.91 1.84 13.54
C GLU A 201 22.15 0.85 14.42
N MET A 202 22.22 0.94 15.75
CA MET A 202 21.56 0.06 16.71
C MET A 202 20.52 0.80 17.53
N ILE A 203 19.32 0.22 17.58
CA ILE A 203 18.14 0.80 18.19
C ILE A 203 17.62 -0.16 19.25
N GLU A 204 17.30 0.38 20.41
CA GLU A 204 16.59 -0.30 21.49
C GLU A 204 15.21 0.37 21.66
N GLN A 205 14.16 -0.43 21.83
CA GLN A 205 12.80 0.10 22.03
C GLN A 205 12.18 -0.43 23.31
N ASP A 206 11.33 0.39 23.94
CA ASP A 206 10.51 -0.07 25.04
C ASP A 206 9.39 -1.00 24.53
N ASN A 207 9.28 -2.18 25.14
CA ASN A 207 8.23 -3.17 24.86
C ASN A 207 7.25 -3.32 26.04
N SER A 208 7.21 -2.34 26.95
CA SER A 208 6.21 -2.29 28.01
C SER A 208 4.78 -2.37 27.44
N ILE A 209 3.86 -2.86 28.25
CA ILE A 209 2.44 -2.98 27.88
C ILE A 209 1.87 -1.62 27.46
N GLN A 210 2.31 -0.54 28.11
CA GLN A 210 1.91 0.84 27.81
C GLN A 210 2.38 1.26 26.41
N THR A 211 3.63 0.96 26.07
CA THR A 211 4.18 1.25 24.75
C THR A 211 3.48 0.39 23.69
N VAL A 212 3.35 -0.92 23.90
CA VAL A 212 2.64 -1.81 22.97
C VAL A 212 1.21 -1.34 22.74
N PHE A 213 0.47 -0.98 23.81
CA PHE A 213 -0.88 -0.44 23.71
C PHE A 213 -0.92 0.84 22.86
N HIS A 214 -0.05 1.80 23.15
CA HIS A 214 0.05 3.03 22.38
C HIS A 214 0.32 2.76 20.90
N ARG A 215 1.31 1.91 20.58
CA ARG A 215 1.63 1.54 19.19
C ARG A 215 0.44 0.89 18.48
N LEU A 216 -0.31 0.02 19.17
CA LEU A 216 -1.51 -0.61 18.63
C LEU A 216 -2.63 0.41 18.34
N GLN A 217 -2.81 1.43 19.19
CA GLN A 217 -3.76 2.52 18.95
C GLN A 217 -3.38 3.38 17.74
N MET A 218 -2.08 3.50 17.44
CA MET A 218 -1.58 4.20 16.26
C MET A 218 -1.71 3.39 14.96
N LEU A 219 -2.09 2.11 15.02
CA LEU A 219 -2.30 1.33 13.81
C LEU A 219 -3.57 1.77 13.07
N PRO A 220 -3.63 1.62 11.74
CA PRO A 220 -4.83 1.96 10.97
C PRO A 220 -6.04 1.11 11.36
N TYR A 221 -7.25 1.66 11.17
CA TYR A 221 -8.51 1.05 11.58
C TYR A 221 -8.69 -0.41 11.10
N PHE A 222 -8.40 -0.72 9.82
CA PHE A 222 -8.58 -2.08 9.32
C PHE A 222 -7.58 -3.08 9.90
N VAL A 223 -6.42 -2.61 10.37
CA VAL A 223 -5.43 -3.44 11.08
C VAL A 223 -5.92 -3.71 12.50
N GLN A 224 -6.33 -2.68 13.25
CA GLN A 224 -6.90 -2.84 14.60
C GLN A 224 -8.10 -3.78 14.58
N ARG A 225 -9.04 -3.54 13.66
CA ARG A 225 -10.21 -4.40 13.46
C ARG A 225 -9.81 -5.82 13.07
N GLY A 226 -8.78 -5.99 12.24
CA GLY A 226 -8.25 -7.29 11.85
C GLY A 226 -7.68 -8.07 13.05
N LEU A 227 -6.94 -7.39 13.92
CA LEU A 227 -6.41 -7.94 15.18
C LEU A 227 -7.54 -8.37 16.12
N CYS A 228 -8.51 -7.48 16.39
CA CYS A 228 -9.65 -7.80 17.24
C CYS A 228 -10.42 -9.03 16.74
N ASN A 229 -10.69 -9.11 15.43
CA ASN A 229 -11.31 -10.29 14.83
C ASN A 229 -10.44 -11.55 14.93
N SER A 230 -9.11 -11.41 14.92
CA SER A 230 -8.17 -12.54 15.01
C SER A 230 -8.04 -13.11 16.43
N TYR A 231 -8.26 -12.30 17.46
CA TYR A 231 -8.27 -12.73 18.87
C TYR A 231 -9.64 -13.18 19.34
N TYR A 232 -10.70 -12.51 18.87
CA TYR A 232 -12.08 -12.73 19.31
C TYR A 232 -13.02 -13.12 18.16
N PRO A 233 -12.77 -14.25 17.45
CA PRO A 233 -13.59 -14.69 16.33
C PRO A 233 -14.94 -15.22 16.85
N SER A 234 -16.02 -14.45 16.73
CA SER A 234 -17.35 -14.93 17.14
C SER A 234 -18.49 -14.23 16.40
N ARG A 235 -19.60 -14.94 16.18
CA ARG A 235 -20.88 -14.37 15.69
C ARG A 235 -21.39 -13.23 16.59
N ARG A 236 -20.94 -13.14 17.86
CA ARG A 236 -21.13 -12.00 18.77
C ARG A 236 -20.50 -10.71 18.23
N PHE A 237 -19.30 -10.75 17.64
CA PHE A 237 -18.64 -9.57 17.05
C PHE A 237 -19.50 -8.92 15.94
N ARG A 238 -20.33 -9.71 15.22
CA ARG A 238 -21.29 -9.20 14.23
C ARG A 238 -22.57 -8.62 14.82
N ARG A 239 -22.95 -9.00 16.05
CA ARG A 239 -24.19 -8.56 16.72
C ARG A 239 -23.98 -7.30 17.58
N TYR A 240 -22.74 -7.03 17.97
CA TYR A 240 -22.28 -5.83 18.69
C TYR A 240 -21.53 -4.85 17.77
N ASN A 241 -21.97 -4.73 16.52
CA ASN A 241 -21.44 -3.76 15.55
C ASN A 241 -21.90 -2.32 15.85
N THR A 242 -21.77 -1.93 17.12
CA THR A 242 -21.96 -0.61 17.69
C THR A 242 -20.97 -0.49 18.84
N ASN A 243 -19.71 -0.16 18.51
CA ASN A 243 -18.71 0.34 19.46
C ASN A 243 -18.60 -0.41 20.80
N LEU A 244 -18.39 -1.74 20.80
CA LEU A 244 -17.45 -2.25 21.81
C LEU A 244 -16.15 -1.51 21.53
N ASP A 245 -15.65 -0.78 22.52
CA ASP A 245 -14.58 0.17 22.30
C ASP A 245 -13.37 -0.59 21.74
N ILE A 246 -13.03 -0.33 20.47
CA ILE A 246 -11.85 -0.96 19.85
C ILE A 246 -10.64 -0.70 20.75
N GLU A 247 -10.62 0.46 21.41
CA GLU A 247 -9.63 0.80 22.42
C GLU A 247 -9.57 -0.21 23.58
N GLU A 248 -10.71 -0.61 24.15
CA GLU A 248 -10.76 -1.62 25.22
C GLU A 248 -10.21 -2.96 24.75
N LEU A 249 -10.58 -3.41 23.54
CA LEU A 249 -10.06 -4.66 23.00
C LEU A 249 -8.56 -4.57 22.71
N ILE A 250 -8.09 -3.43 22.19
CA ILE A 250 -6.68 -3.17 21.93
C ILE A 250 -5.88 -3.17 23.25
N TYR A 251 -6.45 -2.66 24.34
CA TYR A 251 -5.85 -2.74 25.67
C TYR A 251 -5.70 -4.19 26.15
N HIS A 252 -6.74 -5.01 25.98
CA HIS A 252 -6.62 -6.45 26.29
C HIS A 252 -5.61 -7.17 25.40
N ILE A 253 -5.52 -6.77 24.12
CA ILE A 253 -4.56 -7.34 23.15
C ILE A 253 -3.12 -6.96 23.51
N SER A 254 -2.85 -5.76 24.03
CA SER A 254 -1.49 -5.34 24.39
C SER A 254 -0.83 -6.18 25.49
N HIS A 255 -1.63 -6.92 26.27
CA HIS A 255 -1.15 -7.85 27.29
C HIS A 255 -0.80 -9.24 26.75
N ARG A 256 -0.96 -9.47 25.44
CA ARG A 256 -0.72 -10.76 24.80
C ARG A 256 0.71 -10.80 24.27
N TYR A 257 1.40 -11.92 24.45
CA TYR A 257 2.76 -12.10 23.95
C TYR A 257 2.81 -12.40 22.44
N ASP A 258 1.71 -12.90 21.86
CA ASP A 258 1.61 -13.32 20.45
C ASP A 258 1.14 -12.21 19.50
N VAL A 259 1.16 -10.94 19.95
CA VAL A 259 0.75 -9.78 19.14
C VAL A 259 1.56 -9.67 17.85
N PRO A 260 2.90 -9.78 17.86
CA PRO A 260 3.69 -9.65 16.63
C PRO A 260 3.27 -10.67 15.56
N GLU A 261 3.09 -11.93 15.93
CA GLU A 261 2.71 -13.01 15.02
C GLU A 261 1.31 -12.78 14.46
N ARG A 262 0.35 -12.35 15.28
CA ARG A 262 -1.01 -12.08 14.81
C ARG A 262 -1.09 -10.82 13.95
N LEU A 263 -0.38 -9.76 14.32
CA LEU A 263 -0.27 -8.54 13.52
C LEU A 263 0.27 -8.85 12.14
N ASP A 264 1.35 -9.63 12.08
CA ASP A 264 1.96 -10.07 10.83
C ASP A 264 0.98 -10.85 9.95
N LEU A 265 0.20 -11.78 10.54
CA LEU A 265 -0.84 -12.51 9.81
C LEU A 265 -1.97 -11.60 9.31
N VAL A 266 -2.38 -10.59 10.08
CA VAL A 266 -3.41 -9.63 9.67
C VAL A 266 -2.94 -8.79 8.49
N LEU A 267 -1.72 -8.25 8.55
CA LEU A 267 -1.12 -7.47 7.46
C LEU A 267 -0.97 -8.32 6.20
N GLN A 268 -0.46 -9.55 6.32
CA GLN A 268 -0.36 -10.49 5.20
C GLN A 268 -1.71 -10.79 4.54
N LYS A 269 -2.79 -10.91 5.32
CA LYS A 269 -4.15 -11.10 4.78
C LYS A 269 -4.64 -9.88 4.01
N ILE A 270 -4.40 -8.67 4.51
CA ILE A 270 -4.76 -7.41 3.83
C ILE A 270 -4.03 -7.31 2.49
N VAL A 271 -2.70 -7.46 2.51
CA VAL A 271 -1.84 -7.39 1.31
C VAL A 271 -2.17 -8.49 0.32
N GLY A 272 -2.34 -9.73 0.78
CA GLY A 272 -2.65 -10.87 -0.08
C GLY A 272 -4.00 -10.76 -0.74
N HIS A 273 -5.01 -10.27 -0.01
CA HIS A 273 -6.32 -9.98 -0.57
C HIS A 273 -6.22 -8.91 -1.66
N SER A 274 -5.64 -7.74 -1.35
CA SER A 274 -5.56 -6.64 -2.32
C SER A 274 -4.71 -7.00 -3.55
N SER A 275 -3.56 -7.62 -3.36
CA SER A 275 -2.65 -7.99 -4.45
C SER A 275 -3.28 -9.05 -5.39
N LYS A 276 -3.94 -10.08 -4.84
CA LYS A 276 -4.65 -11.09 -5.64
C LYS A 276 -5.72 -10.44 -6.51
N HIS A 277 -6.58 -9.64 -5.89
CA HIS A 277 -7.73 -9.03 -6.55
C HIS A 277 -7.28 -8.01 -7.60
N GLN A 278 -6.27 -7.18 -7.28
CA GLN A 278 -5.73 -6.21 -8.23
C GLN A 278 -4.93 -6.86 -9.36
N SER A 279 -4.24 -7.98 -9.13
CA SER A 279 -3.54 -8.71 -10.19
C SER A 279 -4.51 -9.29 -11.21
N ILE A 280 -5.64 -9.83 -10.76
CA ILE A 280 -6.75 -10.28 -11.63
C ILE A 280 -7.28 -9.11 -12.45
N LYS A 281 -7.58 -7.97 -11.82
CA LYS A 281 -8.03 -6.77 -12.54
C LYS A 281 -7.01 -6.30 -13.58
N ASN A 282 -5.73 -6.21 -13.20
CA ASN A 282 -4.67 -5.75 -14.09
C ASN A 282 -4.49 -6.64 -15.33
N ALA A 283 -4.62 -7.96 -15.17
CA ALA A 283 -4.58 -8.89 -16.30
C ALA A 283 -5.71 -8.63 -17.30
N PHE A 284 -6.89 -8.26 -16.80
CA PHE A 284 -8.03 -7.87 -17.62
C PHE A 284 -7.87 -6.47 -18.24
N THR A 285 -7.39 -5.48 -17.48
CA THR A 285 -7.24 -4.11 -18.00
C THR A 285 -6.17 -4.00 -19.08
N ALA A 286 -5.04 -4.67 -18.92
CA ALA A 286 -4.01 -4.70 -19.95
C ALA A 286 -4.47 -5.44 -21.23
N GLY A 287 -5.40 -6.39 -21.12
CA GLY A 287 -5.86 -7.24 -22.22
C GLY A 287 -4.85 -8.35 -22.51
N ILE A 288 -5.33 -9.54 -22.92
CA ILE A 288 -4.54 -10.78 -23.03
C ILE A 288 -3.17 -10.56 -23.70
N SER A 289 -3.12 -9.87 -24.85
CA SER A 289 -1.88 -9.64 -25.61
C SER A 289 -0.87 -8.68 -24.94
N ARG A 290 -1.32 -7.62 -24.26
CA ARG A 290 -0.40 -6.71 -23.54
C ARG A 290 -0.04 -7.26 -22.15
N SER A 291 -0.91 -8.04 -21.53
CA SER A 291 -0.65 -8.78 -20.29
C SER A 291 0.51 -9.74 -20.49
N PHE A 292 0.53 -10.54 -21.56
CA PHE A 292 1.69 -11.39 -21.88
C PHE A 292 2.98 -10.57 -22.08
N LYS A 293 2.98 -9.51 -22.92
CA LYS A 293 4.20 -8.68 -23.13
C LYS A 293 4.70 -7.96 -21.87
N TYR A 294 3.81 -7.59 -20.94
CA TYR A 294 4.18 -6.93 -19.68
C TYR A 294 4.60 -7.91 -18.58
N ILE A 295 3.94 -9.07 -18.49
CA ILE A 295 4.22 -10.10 -17.48
C ILE A 295 5.46 -10.93 -17.87
N TRP A 296 5.70 -11.15 -19.16
CA TRP A 296 6.79 -11.99 -19.67
C TRP A 296 8.19 -11.59 -19.16
N PRO A 297 8.60 -10.30 -19.19
CA PRO A 297 9.88 -9.89 -18.61
C PRO A 297 9.97 -10.08 -17.09
N LYS A 298 8.84 -10.10 -16.38
CA LYS A 298 8.78 -10.34 -14.93
C LYS A 298 8.89 -11.83 -14.61
N LEU A 299 8.15 -12.67 -15.34
CA LEU A 299 8.23 -14.13 -15.24
C LEU A 299 9.64 -14.64 -15.53
N ILE A 300 10.27 -14.14 -16.61
CA ILE A 300 11.66 -14.50 -16.95
C ILE A 300 12.61 -14.13 -15.80
N LYS A 301 12.46 -12.94 -15.20
CA LYS A 301 13.27 -12.54 -14.04
C LYS A 301 13.05 -13.45 -12.82
N GLY A 302 11.83 -13.91 -12.58
CA GLY A 302 11.49 -14.82 -11.48
C GLY A 302 11.96 -16.26 -11.71
N ILE A 303 11.96 -16.74 -12.96
CA ILE A 303 12.36 -18.12 -13.32
C ILE A 303 13.88 -18.24 -13.43
N LEU A 304 14.57 -17.28 -14.05
CA LEU A 304 16.02 -17.33 -14.27
C LEU A 304 16.86 -17.08 -12.99
N ARG A 305 16.21 -16.82 -11.84
CA ARG A 305 16.89 -16.47 -10.58
C ARG A 305 16.35 -17.19 -9.35
N LYS A 306 15.49 -18.20 -9.54
CA LYS A 306 15.36 -19.30 -8.58
C LYS A 306 16.58 -20.19 -8.71
#